data_AF-A0AAV6BYC4-F1
#
_entry.id   AF-A0AAV6BYC4-F1
#
_cell.length_a   1.000
_cell.length_b   1.000
_cell.length_c   1.000
_cell.angle_alpha   90.00
_cell.angle_beta   90.00
_cell.angle_gamma   90.00
#
_symmetry.space_group_name_H-M   'P 1'
#
loop_
_entity.id
_entity.type
_entity.pdbx_description
1 polymer ?
#
loop_
_entity_poly.entity_id
_entity_poly.type
_entity_poly.pdbx_seq_one_letter_code
_entity_poly.pdbx_strand_id
1 'polypeptide(L)'
;MKKKIRAIQYGAGPIGVSIARLAREKQAVELCGCIDTDPAKVGRDLGELAGAPDAPWGVKISADARDVLAQAADIVLHSTSSSLPAVIDQLTACLEAESCVISTCEELSYPFRTHPELAANLDAAAKDWGVALVGTGINPGFVMDKLVVTLGAVAQRIEHARALRVVDASTRRLPLQKKIGAGMSVADFRAQV
;
A
#
# COMPACT_ATOMS: atom_id res chain seq x y z
N MET A 1 12.99 1.41 27.29
CA MET A 1 12.81 0.86 25.94
C MET A 1 12.05 1.88 25.11
N LYS A 2 12.45 2.19 23.87
CA LYS A 2 11.67 3.08 23.01
C LYS A 2 10.32 2.41 22.67
N LYS A 3 9.21 3.14 22.75
CA LYS A 3 7.87 2.67 22.35
C LYS A 3 7.95 2.17 20.89
N LYS A 4 7.51 0.95 20.62
CA LYS A 4 7.42 0.41 19.25
C LYS A 4 6.27 1.08 18.50
N ILE A 5 6.42 1.21 17.19
CA ILE A 5 5.36 1.64 16.27
C ILE A 5 4.42 0.46 16.07
N ARG A 6 3.17 0.59 16.52
CA ARG A 6 2.12 -0.42 16.32
C ARG A 6 1.58 -0.28 14.92
N ALA A 7 1.60 -1.37 14.16
CA ALA A 7 1.22 -1.41 12.76
C ALA A 7 0.10 -2.43 12.49
N ILE A 8 -0.86 -2.03 11.66
CA ILE A 8 -1.87 -2.93 11.08
C ILE A 8 -1.51 -3.14 9.60
N GLN A 9 -1.53 -4.40 9.14
CA GLN A 9 -1.42 -4.73 7.72
C GLN A 9 -2.82 -4.79 7.09
N TYR A 10 -3.17 -3.84 6.23
CA TYR A 10 -4.44 -3.83 5.49
C TYR A 10 -4.22 -4.37 4.07
N GLY A 11 -4.80 -5.54 3.80
CA GLY A 11 -4.58 -6.36 2.62
C GLY A 11 -3.42 -7.32 2.85
N ALA A 12 -3.70 -8.62 2.80
CA ALA A 12 -2.75 -9.73 2.94
C ALA A 12 -2.58 -10.47 1.59
N GLY A 13 -2.50 -9.72 0.50
CA GLY A 13 -2.05 -10.23 -0.80
C GLY A 13 -0.53 -10.43 -0.83
N PRO A 14 0.05 -10.81 -1.98
CA PRO A 14 1.50 -11.03 -2.11
C PRO A 14 2.37 -9.83 -1.66
N ILE A 15 1.90 -8.61 -1.93
CA ILE A 15 2.59 -7.38 -1.51
C ILE A 15 2.44 -7.17 -0.01
N GLY A 16 1.22 -7.24 0.53
CA GLY A 16 0.98 -7.09 1.97
C GLY A 16 1.70 -8.12 2.82
N VAL A 17 1.76 -9.38 2.39
CA VAL A 17 2.57 -10.42 3.05
C VAL A 17 4.07 -10.09 3.02
N SER A 18 4.57 -9.56 1.90
CA SER A 18 5.98 -9.14 1.80
C SER A 18 6.28 -7.95 2.73
N ILE A 19 5.35 -6.99 2.82
CA ILE A 19 5.45 -5.85 3.75
C ILE A 19 5.44 -6.35 5.19
N ALA A 20 4.53 -7.26 5.54
CA ALA A 20 4.42 -7.83 6.89
C ALA A 20 5.71 -8.57 7.31
N ARG A 21 6.29 -9.38 6.42
CA ARG A 21 7.60 -10.03 6.66
C ARG A 21 8.70 -9.00 6.96
N LEU A 22 8.82 -7.96 6.14
CA LEU A 22 9.82 -6.91 6.36
C LEU A 22 9.55 -6.11 7.65
N ALA A 23 8.29 -5.84 7.98
CA ALA A 23 7.91 -5.17 9.21
C ALA A 23 8.28 -6.00 10.45
N ARG A 24 8.07 -7.33 10.39
CA ARG A 24 8.43 -8.28 11.45
C ARG A 24 9.93 -8.28 11.76
N GLU A 25 10.78 -8.06 10.76
CA GLU A 25 12.23 -7.94 10.95
C GLU A 25 12.67 -6.63 11.65
N LYS A 26 11.81 -5.61 11.70
CA LYS A 26 12.15 -4.32 12.31
C LYS A 26 11.84 -4.32 13.80
N GLN A 27 12.88 -4.20 14.63
CA GLN A 27 12.73 -4.08 16.09
C GLN A 27 11.84 -2.91 16.54
N ALA A 28 11.75 -1.86 15.72
CA ALA A 28 10.95 -0.67 15.97
C ALA A 28 9.47 -0.81 15.59
N VAL A 29 9.07 -1.88 14.90
CA VAL A 29 7.68 -2.10 14.44
C VAL A 29 7.09 -3.32 15.12
N GLU A 30 5.82 -3.23 15.47
CA GLU A 30 5.04 -4.33 16.02
C GLU A 30 3.76 -4.49 15.21
N LEU A 31 3.62 -5.62 14.52
CA LEU A 31 2.36 -5.95 13.85
C LEU A 31 1.34 -6.38 14.90
N CYS A 32 0.28 -5.60 15.07
CA CYS A 32 -0.77 -5.89 16.04
C CYS A 32 -2.08 -6.35 15.40
N GLY A 33 -2.27 -6.15 14.09
CA GLY A 33 -3.49 -6.57 13.39
C GLY A 33 -3.29 -6.79 11.90
N CYS A 34 -4.21 -7.54 11.31
CA CYS A 34 -4.26 -7.74 9.87
C CYS A 34 -5.70 -7.80 9.36
N ILE A 35 -5.97 -7.10 8.26
CA ILE A 35 -7.29 -7.02 7.63
C ILE A 35 -7.20 -7.59 6.23
N ASP A 36 -8.04 -8.58 5.91
CA ASP A 36 -8.23 -9.08 4.54
C ASP A 36 -9.62 -9.72 4.44
N THR A 37 -10.34 -9.45 3.35
CA THR A 37 -11.71 -9.92 3.14
C THR A 37 -11.79 -11.29 2.48
N ASP A 38 -10.66 -11.87 2.03
CA ASP A 38 -10.61 -13.20 1.43
C ASP A 38 -10.96 -14.28 2.48
N PRO A 39 -12.08 -15.00 2.34
CA PRO A 39 -12.50 -16.03 3.31
C PRO A 39 -11.46 -17.13 3.51
N ALA A 40 -10.58 -17.38 2.53
CA ALA A 40 -9.51 -18.37 2.66
C ALA A 40 -8.35 -17.92 3.57
N LYS A 41 -8.31 -16.63 3.94
CA LYS A 41 -7.31 -16.04 4.83
C LYS A 41 -7.87 -15.71 6.21
N VAL A 42 -9.14 -15.33 6.29
CA VAL A 42 -9.80 -14.95 7.56
C VAL A 42 -9.62 -16.04 8.62
N GLY A 43 -9.27 -15.62 9.83
CA GLY A 43 -9.03 -16.50 10.98
C GLY A 43 -7.63 -17.13 11.04
N ARG A 44 -6.86 -17.12 9.94
CA ARG A 44 -5.48 -17.62 9.92
C ARG A 44 -4.52 -16.63 10.57
N ASP A 45 -3.37 -17.13 11.03
CA ASP A 45 -2.27 -16.29 11.50
C ASP A 45 -1.52 -15.67 10.31
N LEU A 46 -1.16 -14.39 10.42
CA LEU A 46 -0.43 -13.68 9.38
C LEU A 46 0.96 -14.25 9.14
N GLY A 47 1.65 -14.74 10.18
CA GLY A 47 2.96 -15.38 10.06
C GLY A 47 2.89 -16.72 9.32
N GLU A 48 1.84 -17.50 9.58
CA GLU A 48 1.55 -18.73 8.83
C GLU A 48 1.20 -18.45 7.37
N LEU A 49 0.33 -17.47 7.10
CA LEU A 49 0.03 -17.03 5.73
C LEU A 49 1.29 -16.52 5.03
N ALA A 50 2.15 -15.83 5.77
CA ALA A 50 3.43 -15.37 5.30
C ALA A 50 4.44 -16.51 5.13
N GLY A 51 4.16 -17.75 5.53
CA GLY A 51 5.13 -18.85 5.48
C GLY A 51 6.43 -18.50 6.19
N ALA A 52 6.34 -17.79 7.32
CA ALA A 52 7.49 -17.36 8.09
C ALA A 52 8.02 -18.51 8.94
N PRO A 53 9.36 -18.68 9.05
CA PRO A 53 9.93 -19.76 9.86
C PRO A 53 9.69 -19.58 11.37
N ASP A 54 9.42 -18.35 11.82
CA ASP A 54 9.10 -18.00 13.22
C ASP A 54 7.58 -17.90 13.46
N ALA A 55 6.75 -18.42 12.57
CA ALA A 55 5.30 -18.49 12.76
C ALA A 55 4.93 -19.47 13.91
N PRO A 56 3.78 -19.27 14.59
CA PRO A 56 2.80 -18.20 14.39
C PRO A 56 3.25 -16.86 15.01
N TRP A 57 2.77 -15.75 14.46
CA TRP A 57 3.05 -14.40 14.98
C TRP A 57 2.03 -13.92 16.00
N GLY A 58 0.91 -14.62 16.16
CA GLY A 58 -0.20 -14.22 17.03
C GLY A 58 -1.07 -13.12 16.43
N VAL A 59 -0.96 -12.84 15.14
CA VAL A 59 -1.69 -11.78 14.44
C VAL A 59 -2.74 -12.43 13.56
N LYS A 60 -3.97 -12.53 14.05
CA LYS A 60 -5.09 -13.11 13.31
C LYS A 60 -5.58 -12.16 12.22
N ILE A 61 -5.84 -12.71 11.05
CA ILE A 61 -6.43 -11.99 9.91
C ILE A 61 -7.95 -11.91 10.12
N SER A 62 -8.50 -10.69 10.08
CA SER A 62 -9.95 -10.45 10.18
C SER A 62 -10.51 -9.85 8.90
N ALA A 63 -11.76 -10.18 8.58
CA ALA A 63 -12.54 -9.45 7.57
C ALA A 63 -13.22 -8.20 8.14
N ASP A 64 -13.33 -8.10 9.47
CA ASP A 64 -13.88 -6.91 10.13
C ASP A 64 -12.77 -5.87 10.32
N ALA A 65 -12.75 -4.91 9.39
CA ALA A 65 -11.80 -3.80 9.45
C ALA A 65 -12.02 -2.91 10.68
N ARG A 66 -13.27 -2.72 11.10
CA ARG A 66 -13.63 -1.82 12.21
C ARG A 66 -13.06 -2.35 13.52
N ASP A 67 -13.23 -3.63 13.78
CA ASP A 67 -12.72 -4.28 14.99
C ASP A 67 -11.19 -4.26 15.07
N VAL A 68 -10.51 -4.44 13.93
CA VAL A 68 -9.04 -4.40 13.91
C VAL A 68 -8.52 -2.97 14.08
N LEU A 69 -9.14 -1.99 13.42
CA LEU A 69 -8.77 -0.58 13.55
C LEU A 69 -9.03 -0.03 14.95
N ALA A 70 -10.05 -0.54 15.66
CA ALA A 70 -10.33 -0.18 17.06
C ALA A 70 -9.20 -0.53 18.05
N GLN A 71 -8.19 -1.31 17.64
CA GLN A 71 -7.02 -1.61 18.45
C GLN A 71 -6.05 -0.43 18.62
N ALA A 72 -6.31 0.70 17.95
CA ALA A 72 -5.53 1.94 17.98
C ALA A 72 -4.04 1.73 17.63
N ALA A 73 -3.78 1.54 16.34
CA ALA A 73 -2.42 1.43 15.81
C ALA A 73 -1.85 2.83 15.51
N ASP A 74 -0.51 2.97 15.54
CA ASP A 74 0.13 4.22 15.13
C ASP A 74 0.10 4.36 13.58
N ILE A 75 0.11 3.23 12.87
CA ILE A 75 0.17 3.19 11.40
C ILE A 75 -0.60 2.01 10.78
N VAL A 76 -1.21 2.25 9.61
CA VAL A 76 -1.75 1.22 8.73
C VAL A 76 -0.90 1.11 7.47
N LEU A 77 -0.44 -0.10 7.18
CA LEU A 77 0.28 -0.48 5.96
C LEU A 77 -0.74 -1.04 4.96
N HIS A 78 -1.19 -0.19 4.04
CA HIS A 78 -2.30 -0.48 3.12
C HIS A 78 -1.81 -0.95 1.75
N SER A 79 -2.31 -2.10 1.27
CA SER A 79 -1.87 -2.70 0.01
C SER A 79 -2.94 -3.52 -0.72
N THR A 80 -4.14 -2.96 -0.87
CA THR A 80 -5.32 -3.67 -1.41
C THR A 80 -5.49 -3.49 -2.92
N SER A 81 -5.60 -2.24 -3.41
CA SER A 81 -5.87 -1.93 -4.80
C SER A 81 -5.11 -0.69 -5.28
N SER A 82 -5.01 -0.59 -6.60
CA SER A 82 -4.35 0.47 -7.35
C SER A 82 -5.23 1.70 -7.60
N SER A 83 -6.55 1.51 -7.53
CA SER A 83 -7.54 2.53 -7.84
C SER A 83 -7.96 3.26 -6.58
N LEU A 84 -7.85 4.60 -6.58
CA LEU A 84 -8.19 5.43 -5.43
C LEU A 84 -9.69 5.37 -5.11
N PRO A 85 -10.62 5.50 -6.08
CA PRO A 85 -12.04 5.28 -5.82
C PRO A 85 -12.36 3.92 -5.18
N ALA A 86 -11.63 2.87 -5.53
CA ALA A 86 -11.87 1.53 -4.99
C ALA A 86 -11.39 1.33 -3.54
N VAL A 87 -10.56 2.25 -3.01
CA VAL A 87 -9.99 2.14 -1.66
C VAL A 87 -10.35 3.32 -0.76
N ILE A 88 -11.13 4.28 -1.25
CA ILE A 88 -11.42 5.53 -0.52
C ILE A 88 -12.04 5.28 0.86
N ASP A 89 -12.98 4.33 0.95
CA ASP A 89 -13.63 3.97 2.20
C ASP A 89 -12.66 3.31 3.18
N GLN A 90 -11.72 2.50 2.66
CA GLN A 90 -10.68 1.86 3.47
C GLN A 90 -9.73 2.90 4.06
N LEU A 91 -9.29 3.87 3.24
CA LEU A 91 -8.42 4.96 3.67
C LEU A 91 -9.12 5.85 4.69
N THR A 92 -10.37 6.23 4.43
CA THR A 92 -11.17 7.07 5.34
C THR A 92 -11.34 6.40 6.70
N ALA A 93 -11.71 5.12 6.73
CA ALA A 93 -11.82 4.36 7.98
C ALA A 93 -10.50 4.29 8.77
N CYS A 94 -9.35 4.21 8.08
CA CYS A 94 -8.05 4.25 8.75
C CYS A 94 -7.75 5.61 9.38
N LEU A 95 -8.11 6.72 8.70
CA LEU A 95 -7.92 8.07 9.22
C LEU A 95 -8.83 8.33 10.43
N GLU A 96 -10.09 7.91 10.35
CA GLU A 96 -11.06 7.98 11.45
C GLU A 96 -10.66 7.15 12.67
N ALA A 97 -9.85 6.11 12.47
CA ALA A 97 -9.23 5.33 13.53
C ALA A 97 -7.94 5.98 14.08
N GLU A 98 -7.69 7.25 13.77
CA GLU A 98 -6.54 8.04 14.20
C GLU A 98 -5.18 7.40 13.86
N SER A 99 -5.14 6.61 12.77
CA SER A 99 -3.92 5.95 12.30
C SER A 99 -3.34 6.68 11.11
N CYS A 100 -2.01 6.90 11.11
CA CYS A 100 -1.32 7.29 9.89
C CYS A 100 -1.39 6.15 8.86
N VAL A 101 -1.33 6.46 7.57
CA VAL A 101 -1.49 5.45 6.51
C VAL A 101 -0.37 5.56 5.48
N ILE A 102 0.29 4.43 5.22
CA ILE A 102 1.17 4.26 4.06
C ILE A 102 0.49 3.28 3.12
N SER A 103 0.24 3.69 1.88
CA SER A 103 -0.51 2.92 0.91
C SER A 103 0.28 2.66 -0.37
N THR A 104 0.15 1.45 -0.93
CA THR A 104 0.70 1.11 -2.25
C THR A 104 -0.26 1.40 -3.41
N CYS A 105 -1.36 2.11 -3.16
CA CYS A 105 -2.32 2.51 -4.19
C CYS A 105 -1.66 3.48 -5.18
N GLU A 106 -1.62 3.11 -6.46
CA GLU A 106 -0.88 3.84 -7.49
C GLU A 106 -1.50 5.22 -7.77
N GLU A 107 -2.84 5.31 -7.84
CA GLU A 107 -3.55 6.60 -8.05
C GLU A 107 -3.41 7.57 -6.87
N LEU A 108 -3.05 7.08 -5.68
CA LEU A 108 -2.83 7.88 -4.48
C LEU A 108 -1.43 8.56 -4.45
N SER A 109 -0.51 8.23 -5.34
CA SER A 109 0.83 8.85 -5.29
C SER A 109 0.81 10.36 -5.55
N TYR A 110 -0.11 10.82 -6.40
CA TYR A 110 -0.35 12.24 -6.64
C TYR A 110 -1.80 12.50 -7.15
N PRO A 111 -2.80 12.33 -6.27
CA PRO A 111 -4.21 12.29 -6.66
C PRO A 111 -4.79 13.67 -6.97
N PHE A 112 -4.11 14.75 -6.57
CA PHE A 112 -4.57 16.14 -6.78
C PHE A 112 -4.83 16.52 -8.24
N ARG A 113 -4.28 15.75 -9.19
CA ARG A 113 -4.53 15.94 -10.63
C ARG A 113 -5.58 15.01 -11.21
N THR A 114 -5.62 13.76 -10.76
CA THR A 114 -6.49 12.72 -11.34
C THR A 114 -7.81 12.59 -10.59
N HIS A 115 -7.83 12.88 -9.29
CA HIS A 115 -8.98 12.80 -8.39
C HIS A 115 -8.99 13.99 -7.41
N PRO A 116 -9.09 15.25 -7.89
CA PRO A 116 -8.93 16.44 -7.05
C PRO A 116 -9.91 16.49 -5.87
N GLU A 117 -11.18 16.08 -6.08
CA GLU A 117 -12.18 16.06 -5.01
C GLU A 117 -11.87 15.00 -3.95
N LEU A 118 -11.53 13.77 -4.35
CA LEU A 118 -11.14 12.71 -3.41
C LEU A 118 -9.87 13.09 -2.64
N ALA A 119 -8.91 13.72 -3.32
CA ALA A 119 -7.67 14.19 -2.70
C ALA A 119 -7.95 15.26 -1.65
N ALA A 120 -8.81 16.24 -1.96
CA ALA A 120 -9.20 17.29 -1.02
C ALA A 120 -9.92 16.73 0.22
N ASN A 121 -10.83 15.78 0.01
CA ASN A 121 -11.55 15.13 1.11
C ASN A 121 -10.60 14.35 2.03
N LEU A 122 -9.67 13.58 1.47
CA LEU A 122 -8.67 12.83 2.24
C LEU A 122 -7.69 13.75 2.97
N ASP A 123 -7.26 14.83 2.34
CA ASP A 123 -6.36 15.82 2.95
C ASP A 123 -7.04 16.54 4.12
N ALA A 124 -8.31 16.93 3.97
CA ALA A 124 -9.10 17.50 5.05
C ALA A 124 -9.27 16.50 6.21
N ALA A 125 -9.70 15.27 5.92
CA ALA A 125 -9.88 14.23 6.93
C ALA A 125 -8.57 13.93 7.68
N ALA A 126 -7.45 13.81 6.97
CA ALA A 126 -6.15 13.57 7.60
C ALA A 126 -5.75 14.71 8.56
N LYS A 127 -6.01 15.97 8.18
CA LYS A 127 -5.78 17.14 9.02
C LYS A 127 -6.69 17.18 10.25
N ASP A 128 -7.97 16.90 10.07
CA ASP A 128 -8.97 16.92 11.14
C ASP A 128 -8.64 15.88 12.22
N TRP A 129 -8.18 14.70 11.82
CA TRP A 129 -7.74 13.63 12.72
C TRP A 129 -6.27 13.75 13.16
N GLY A 130 -5.53 14.75 12.68
CA GLY A 130 -4.12 14.96 13.06
C GLY A 130 -3.16 13.87 12.61
N VAL A 131 -3.47 13.16 11.51
CA VAL A 131 -2.70 12.02 10.97
C VAL A 131 -2.16 12.33 9.57
N ALA A 132 -1.32 11.44 9.05
CA ALA A 132 -0.75 11.55 7.71
C ALA A 132 -1.17 10.40 6.80
N LEU A 133 -1.41 10.69 5.53
CA LEU A 133 -1.67 9.72 4.47
C LEU A 133 -0.62 9.89 3.35
N VAL A 134 0.01 8.80 2.94
CA VAL A 134 0.94 8.82 1.80
C VAL A 134 0.75 7.60 0.89
N GLY A 135 0.63 7.86 -0.41
CA GLY A 135 0.77 6.85 -1.46
C GLY A 135 2.23 6.72 -1.88
N THR A 136 2.80 5.51 -1.82
CA THR A 136 4.20 5.28 -2.23
C THR A 136 4.43 3.86 -2.74
N GLY A 137 5.60 3.65 -3.34
CA GLY A 137 5.98 2.40 -3.98
C GLY A 137 7.22 2.58 -4.85
N ILE A 138 7.54 1.57 -5.65
CA ILE A 138 8.69 1.65 -6.56
C ILE A 138 8.37 2.56 -7.76
N ASN A 139 7.16 2.44 -8.31
CA ASN A 139 6.61 3.34 -9.35
C ASN A 139 5.08 3.19 -9.35
N PRO A 140 4.32 4.24 -9.03
CA PRO A 140 4.81 5.55 -8.57
C PRO A 140 5.33 5.49 -7.12
N GLY A 141 6.15 6.46 -6.72
CA GLY A 141 6.66 6.69 -5.35
C GLY A 141 8.19 6.69 -5.19
N PHE A 142 8.96 6.24 -6.19
CA PHE A 142 10.42 6.28 -6.12
C PHE A 142 11.11 6.47 -7.48
N VAL A 143 11.17 5.43 -8.32
CA VAL A 143 12.13 5.34 -9.44
C VAL A 143 11.91 6.41 -10.50
N MET A 144 10.65 6.70 -10.85
CA MET A 144 10.31 7.63 -11.92
C MET A 144 9.77 8.97 -11.40
N ASP A 145 9.87 9.22 -10.09
CA ASP A 145 9.38 10.43 -9.45
C ASP A 145 10.40 10.97 -8.42
N LYS A 146 10.40 10.47 -7.17
CA LYS A 146 11.26 10.95 -6.08
C LYS A 146 12.74 10.89 -6.45
N LEU A 147 13.21 9.82 -7.08
CA LEU A 147 14.59 9.68 -7.50
C LEU A 147 14.96 10.76 -8.54
N VAL A 148 14.09 10.96 -9.53
CA VAL A 148 14.29 11.97 -10.59
C VAL A 148 14.35 13.37 -9.98
N VAL A 149 13.40 13.70 -9.09
CA VAL A 149 13.38 14.98 -8.37
C VAL A 149 14.62 15.17 -7.50
N THR A 150 15.03 14.12 -6.78
CA THR A 150 16.23 14.15 -5.92
C THR A 150 17.49 14.43 -6.74
N LEU A 151 17.66 13.78 -7.89
CA LEU A 151 18.79 14.04 -8.78
C LEU A 151 18.75 15.45 -9.38
N GLY A 152 17.54 15.98 -9.63
CA GLY A 152 17.35 17.36 -10.10
C GLY A 152 17.77 18.42 -9.09
N ALA A 153 17.80 18.10 -7.79
CA ALA A 153 18.08 19.08 -6.73
C ALA A 153 19.48 19.71 -6.80
N VAL A 154 20.43 19.06 -7.46
CA VAL A 154 21.81 19.57 -7.65
C VAL A 154 22.03 20.27 -9.00
N ALA A 155 20.99 20.36 -9.85
CA ALA A 155 21.07 21.05 -11.12
C ALA A 155 20.77 22.55 -10.96
N GLN A 156 21.60 23.42 -11.53
CA GLN A 156 21.34 24.87 -11.54
C GLN A 156 20.14 25.23 -12.44
N ARG A 157 19.91 24.46 -13.51
CA ARG A 157 18.80 24.61 -14.44
C ARG A 157 18.42 23.22 -14.99
N ILE A 158 17.12 22.93 -15.02
CA ILE A 158 16.57 21.70 -15.60
C ILE A 158 15.84 22.06 -16.89
N GLU A 159 16.32 21.55 -18.02
CA GLU A 159 15.64 21.72 -19.33
C GLU A 159 14.76 20.52 -19.68
N HIS A 160 15.18 19.31 -19.28
CA HIS A 160 14.48 18.07 -19.57
C HIS A 160 14.80 17.00 -18.51
N ALA A 161 13.83 16.13 -18.23
CA ALA A 161 14.02 14.94 -17.42
C ALA A 161 13.44 13.72 -18.14
N ARG A 162 14.22 12.63 -18.22
CA ARG A 162 13.82 11.37 -18.83
C ARG A 162 14.12 10.22 -17.88
N ALA A 163 13.10 9.40 -17.60
CA ALA A 163 13.25 8.14 -16.90
C ALA A 163 12.75 7.00 -17.80
N LEU A 164 13.51 5.92 -17.86
CA LEU A 164 13.10 4.68 -18.54
C LEU A 164 13.18 3.54 -17.53
N ARG A 165 12.07 2.82 -17.36
CA ARG A 165 12.01 1.65 -16.51
C ARG A 165 11.63 0.43 -17.35
N VAL A 166 12.55 -0.53 -17.43
CA VAL A 166 12.32 -1.82 -18.09
C VAL A 166 12.15 -2.89 -17.02
N VAL A 167 11.08 -3.68 -17.11
CA VAL A 167 10.75 -4.73 -16.14
C VAL A 167 10.47 -6.02 -16.89
N ASP A 168 11.14 -7.09 -16.50
CA ASP A 168 10.72 -8.44 -16.89
C ASP A 168 9.44 -8.78 -16.13
N ALA A 169 8.32 -8.87 -16.86
CA ALA A 169 7.02 -9.18 -16.31
C ALA A 169 6.82 -10.68 -16.00
N SER A 170 7.60 -11.57 -16.64
CA SER A 170 7.45 -13.02 -16.47
C SER A 170 7.73 -13.48 -15.03
N THR A 171 8.62 -12.76 -14.35
CA THR A 171 8.99 -13.01 -12.95
C THR A 171 8.05 -12.35 -11.93
N ARG A 172 7.02 -11.64 -12.40
CA ARG A 172 6.14 -10.83 -11.53
C ARG A 172 4.89 -11.59 -11.13
N ARG A 173 4.27 -11.15 -10.05
CA ARG A 173 3.00 -11.70 -9.54
C ARG A 173 1.91 -11.68 -10.63
N LEU A 174 1.09 -12.73 -10.67
CA LEU A 174 0.01 -12.89 -11.63
C LEU A 174 -0.90 -11.65 -11.78
N PRO A 175 -1.30 -10.94 -10.70
CA PRO A 175 -2.09 -9.72 -10.84
C PRO A 175 -1.42 -8.65 -11.72
N LEU A 176 -0.09 -8.49 -11.65
CA LEU A 176 0.61 -7.53 -12.51
C LEU A 176 0.64 -8.02 -13.96
N GLN A 177 0.91 -9.31 -14.18
CA GLN A 177 0.92 -9.90 -15.52
C GLN A 177 -0.43 -9.68 -16.23
N LYS A 178 -1.54 -9.93 -15.53
CA LYS A 178 -2.90 -9.67 -16.03
C LYS A 178 -3.13 -8.19 -16.32
N LYS A 179 -2.69 -7.30 -15.42
CA LYS A 179 -2.84 -5.84 -15.58
C LYS A 179 -2.15 -5.30 -16.84
N ILE A 180 -1.04 -5.89 -17.26
CA ILE A 180 -0.33 -5.48 -18.48
C ILE A 180 -0.77 -6.29 -19.72
N GLY A 181 -1.85 -7.06 -19.62
CA GLY A 181 -2.39 -7.86 -20.71
C GLY A 181 -1.51 -9.03 -21.18
N ALA A 182 -0.63 -9.55 -20.32
CA ALA A 182 0.20 -10.69 -20.67
C ALA A 182 -0.67 -11.92 -20.98
N GLY A 183 -0.45 -12.52 -22.15
CA GLY A 183 -1.21 -13.69 -22.63
C GLY A 183 -2.56 -13.36 -23.29
N MET A 184 -2.92 -12.09 -23.45
CA MET A 184 -4.13 -11.68 -24.18
C MET A 184 -3.93 -11.66 -25.70
N SER A 185 -5.02 -11.82 -26.45
CA SER A 185 -5.03 -11.48 -27.88
C SER A 185 -4.90 -9.96 -28.07
N VAL A 186 -4.48 -9.52 -29.25
CA VAL A 186 -4.40 -8.07 -29.57
C VAL A 186 -5.77 -7.40 -29.48
N ALA A 187 -6.83 -8.10 -29.86
CA ALA A 187 -8.20 -7.58 -29.80
C ALA A 187 -8.64 -7.38 -28.35
N ASP A 188 -8.42 -8.38 -27.49
CA ASP A 188 -8.76 -8.31 -26.07
C ASP A 188 -7.96 -7.24 -25.34
N PHE A 189 -6.66 -7.13 -25.64
CA PHE A 189 -5.79 -6.10 -25.07
C PHE A 189 -6.35 -4.70 -25.36
N ARG A 190 -6.66 -4.40 -26.62
CA ARG A 190 -7.20 -3.09 -27.02
C ARG A 190 -8.56 -2.75 -26.41
N ALA A 191 -9.32 -3.76 -25.99
CA ALA A 191 -10.63 -3.58 -25.40
C ALA A 191 -10.58 -3.38 -23.87
N GLN A 192 -9.53 -3.87 -23.19
CA GLN A 192 -9.51 -4.03 -21.73
C GLN A 192 -8.37 -3.31 -21.00
N VAL A 193 -7.28 -2.96 -21.70
CA VAL A 193 -6.05 -2.38 -21.13
C VAL A 193 -5.79 -1.01 -21.72
#